data_AF-A0A533BGP9-F1
#
_entry.id   AF-A0A533BGP9-F1
#
_cell.length_a   1.000
_cell.length_b   1.000
_cell.length_c   1.000
_cell.angle_alpha   90.00
_cell.angle_beta   90.00
_cell.angle_gamma   90.00
#
_symmetry.space_group_name_H-M   'P 1'
#
loop_
_entity.id
_entity.type
_entity.pdbx_description
1 polymer ?
#
loop_
_entity_poly.entity_id
_entity_poly.type
_entity_poly.pdbx_seq_one_letter_code
_entity_poly.pdbx_strand_id
1 'polypeptide(L)'
;MPPAQAADLHRPRPAHRELDRILCLKTTRCLRKDFTIAYQGGLYQIHETIRASHVLVEERVDGTMRITHQGRTLGVHAITSRPVTIAAVTPVHPPRCLVTPRPDHPWRKRLLPTRDTHAAAAET
;
A
#
# COMPACT_ATOMS: atom_id res chain seq x y z
N MET A 1 24.11 -14.15 48.53
CA MET A 1 22.86 -14.79 49.02
C MET A 1 22.74 -16.16 48.38
N PRO A 2 22.52 -17.24 49.14
CA PRO A 2 22.25 -18.57 48.57
C PRO A 2 20.81 -18.67 48.03
N PRO A 3 20.53 -19.62 47.12
CA PRO A 3 19.16 -19.86 46.63
C PRO A 3 18.23 -20.28 47.77
N ALA A 4 16.96 -19.88 47.68
CA ALA A 4 15.94 -20.19 48.69
C ALA A 4 15.66 -21.70 48.83
N GLN A 5 15.85 -22.46 47.75
CA GLN A 5 15.76 -23.93 47.74
C GLN A 5 16.76 -24.49 46.74
N ALA A 6 17.55 -25.48 47.16
CA ALA A 6 18.49 -26.19 46.30
C ALA A 6 17.75 -27.31 45.54
N ALA A 7 17.02 -26.94 44.49
CA ALA A 7 16.35 -27.88 43.59
C ALA A 7 16.63 -27.51 42.13
N ASP A 8 16.82 -28.51 41.28
CA ASP A 8 16.92 -28.32 39.84
C ASP A 8 15.52 -28.22 39.24
N LEU A 9 15.15 -27.01 38.82
CA LEU A 9 13.86 -26.70 38.19
C LEU A 9 13.97 -26.51 36.67
N HIS A 10 15.09 -26.92 36.05
CA HIS A 10 15.26 -26.79 34.61
C HIS A 10 14.32 -27.72 33.84
N ARG A 11 13.84 -27.23 32.69
CA ARG A 11 13.05 -28.02 31.75
C ARG A 11 13.98 -28.75 30.77
N PRO A 12 13.68 -30.00 30.38
CA PRO A 12 14.37 -30.65 29.27
C PRO A 12 14.29 -29.79 28.00
N ARG A 13 15.38 -29.78 27.24
CA ARG A 13 15.50 -28.95 26.04
C ARG A 13 14.45 -29.37 25.00
N PRO A 14 13.65 -28.43 24.46
CA PRO A 14 12.72 -28.74 23.36
C PRO A 14 13.48 -29.17 22.10
N ALA A 15 12.74 -29.73 21.13
CA ALA A 15 13.32 -30.09 19.85
C ALA A 15 13.88 -28.84 19.14
N HIS A 16 14.99 -28.98 18.40
CA HIS A 16 15.62 -27.85 17.71
C HIS A 16 14.63 -27.09 16.80
N ARG A 17 13.82 -27.82 16.03
CA ARG A 17 12.78 -27.25 15.15
C ARG A 17 11.72 -26.43 15.89
N GLU A 18 11.43 -26.79 17.13
CA GLU A 18 10.49 -26.07 17.98
C GLU A 18 11.12 -24.79 18.50
N LEU A 19 12.40 -24.86 18.90
CA LEU A 19 13.17 -23.70 19.30
C LEU A 19 13.27 -22.65 18.18
N ASP A 20 13.52 -23.08 16.94
CA ASP A 20 13.55 -22.19 15.77
C ASP A 20 12.22 -21.46 15.52
N ARG A 21 11.09 -22.08 15.90
CA ARG A 21 9.75 -21.48 15.79
C ARG A 21 9.45 -20.52 16.95
N ILE A 22 10.03 -20.78 18.12
CA ILE A 22 9.88 -19.94 19.30
C ILE A 22 10.77 -18.71 19.17
N LEU A 23 12.03 -18.89 18.78
CA LEU A 23 13.08 -17.88 18.66
C LEU A 23 13.21 -17.35 17.22
N CYS A 24 12.10 -16.97 16.60
CA CYS A 24 12.07 -16.33 15.28
C CYS A 24 11.48 -14.92 15.34
N LEU A 25 11.82 -14.09 14.36
CA LEU A 25 11.18 -12.79 14.17
C LEU A 25 9.83 -12.98 13.50
N LYS A 26 8.77 -12.48 14.14
CA LYS A 26 7.39 -12.66 13.71
C LYS A 26 6.83 -11.33 13.22
N THR A 27 6.53 -11.26 11.94
CA THR A 27 6.00 -10.05 11.31
C THR A 27 4.62 -10.32 10.73
N THR A 28 3.60 -9.61 11.20
CA THR A 28 2.25 -9.70 10.62
C THR A 28 2.19 -8.98 9.28
N ARG A 29 1.64 -9.62 8.26
CA ARG A 29 1.41 -9.03 6.93
C ARG A 29 -0.02 -9.27 6.46
N CYS A 30 -0.55 -8.29 5.74
CA CYS A 30 -1.88 -8.41 5.14
C CYS A 30 -1.84 -9.38 3.96
N LEU A 31 -2.81 -10.29 3.91
CA LEU A 31 -3.02 -11.17 2.79
C LEU A 31 -3.93 -10.48 1.77
N ARG A 32 -3.46 -10.36 0.53
CA ARG A 32 -4.28 -9.82 -0.56
C ARG A 32 -5.27 -10.87 -1.06
N LYS A 33 -6.31 -10.40 -1.76
CA LYS A 33 -7.39 -11.26 -2.29
C LYS A 33 -6.90 -12.30 -3.29
N ASP A 34 -5.80 -12.01 -3.97
CA ASP A 34 -5.11 -12.90 -4.92
C ASP A 34 -4.12 -13.85 -4.22
N PHE A 35 -4.16 -13.97 -2.89
CA PHE A 35 -3.24 -14.77 -2.08
C PHE A 35 -1.76 -14.33 -2.16
N THR A 36 -1.51 -13.06 -2.48
CA THR A 36 -0.17 -12.48 -2.46
C THR A 36 0.13 -11.73 -1.16
N ILE A 37 1.41 -11.73 -0.78
CA ILE A 37 1.96 -10.99 0.36
C ILE A 37 3.19 -10.22 -0.10
N ALA A 38 3.31 -8.98 0.36
CA ALA A 38 4.52 -8.18 0.20
C ALA A 38 5.37 -8.25 1.47
N TYR A 39 6.63 -8.63 1.33
CA TYR A 39 7.58 -8.72 2.44
C TYR A 39 9.01 -8.46 1.96
N GLN A 40 9.76 -7.61 2.68
CA GLN A 40 11.15 -7.24 2.35
C GLN A 40 11.38 -6.84 0.87
N GLY A 41 10.43 -6.13 0.26
CA GLY A 41 10.50 -5.73 -1.15
C GLY A 41 10.16 -6.83 -2.16
N GLY A 42 9.98 -8.07 -1.73
CA GLY A 42 9.53 -9.19 -2.54
C GLY A 42 8.01 -9.39 -2.50
N LEU A 43 7.49 -10.11 -3.50
CA LEU A 43 6.12 -10.62 -3.53
C LEU A 43 6.14 -12.15 -3.39
N TYR A 44 5.26 -12.67 -2.55
CA TYR A 44 5.13 -14.09 -2.29
C TYR A 44 3.69 -14.51 -2.52
N GLN A 45 3.49 -15.60 -3.24
CA GLN A 45 2.19 -16.18 -3.52
C GLN A 45 1.98 -17.42 -2.63
N ILE A 46 0.84 -17.48 -1.96
CA ILE A 46 0.39 -18.66 -1.23
C ILE A 46 -0.41 -19.57 -2.17
N HIS A 47 -0.16 -20.87 -2.10
CA HIS A 47 -0.89 -21.88 -2.88
C HIS A 47 -2.22 -22.32 -2.23
N GLU A 48 -2.32 -22.17 -0.92
CA GLU A 48 -3.46 -22.64 -0.14
C GLU A 48 -4.58 -21.61 -0.11
N THR A 49 -5.80 -22.07 -0.37
CA THR A 49 -7.01 -21.24 -0.28
C THR A 49 -7.39 -21.04 1.18
N ILE A 50 -6.82 -20.01 1.82
CA ILE A 50 -7.10 -19.65 3.22
C ILE A 50 -8.04 -18.45 3.33
N ARG A 51 -8.99 -18.51 4.26
CA ARG A 51 -9.81 -17.35 4.63
C ARG A 51 -9.11 -16.58 5.75
N ALA A 52 -8.18 -15.71 5.37
CA ALA A 52 -7.41 -14.90 6.30
C ALA A 52 -7.22 -13.47 5.78
N SER A 53 -7.31 -12.48 6.66
CA SER A 53 -6.95 -11.10 6.33
C SER A 53 -5.47 -10.83 6.57
N HIS A 54 -4.87 -11.57 7.49
CA HIS A 54 -3.47 -11.42 7.89
C HIS A 54 -2.81 -12.78 8.03
N VAL A 55 -1.52 -12.82 7.74
CA VAL A 55 -0.65 -13.97 7.96
C VAL A 55 0.57 -13.53 8.77
N LEU A 56 1.25 -14.51 9.35
CA LEU A 56 2.49 -14.29 10.09
C LEU A 56 3.67 -14.73 9.22
N VAL A 57 4.61 -13.83 9.00
CA VAL A 57 5.91 -14.14 8.39
C VAL A 57 6.90 -14.38 9.52
N GLU A 58 7.44 -15.59 9.59
CA GLU A 58 8.44 -16.05 10.54
C GLU A 58 9.81 -16.06 9.86
N GLU A 59 10.71 -15.19 10.29
CA GLU A 59 12.12 -15.17 9.87
C GLU A 59 12.96 -15.83 10.96
N ARG A 60 13.54 -16.98 10.62
CA ARG A 60 14.31 -17.82 11.55
C ARG A 60 15.77 -17.35 11.62
N VAL A 61 16.46 -17.78 12.68
CA VAL A 61 17.88 -17.44 12.91
C VAL A 61 18.79 -17.99 11.81
N ASP A 62 18.38 -19.07 11.14
CA ASP A 62 19.08 -19.64 9.98
C ASP A 62 18.89 -18.83 8.68
N GLY A 63 18.13 -17.73 8.72
CA GLY A 63 17.78 -16.90 7.56
C GLY A 63 16.64 -17.46 6.71
N THR A 64 16.06 -18.60 7.08
CA THR A 64 14.91 -19.14 6.37
C THR A 64 13.62 -18.41 6.76
N MET A 65 12.78 -18.17 5.77
CA MET A 65 11.48 -17.53 5.95
C MET A 65 10.37 -18.58 5.82
N ARG A 66 9.43 -18.59 6.77
CA ARG A 66 8.19 -19.37 6.71
C ARG A 66 6.99 -18.48 6.89
N ILE A 67 5.89 -18.78 6.21
CA ILE A 67 4.63 -18.06 6.38
C ILE A 67 3.66 -19.00 7.09
N THR A 68 3.08 -18.52 8.18
CA THR A 68 2.15 -19.30 9.01
C THR A 68 0.83 -18.57 9.21
N HIS A 69 -0.25 -19.35 9.32
CA HIS A 69 -1.57 -18.86 9.68
C HIS A 69 -2.17 -19.80 10.72
N GLN A 70 -2.59 -19.25 11.87
CA GLN A 70 -3.12 -20.03 13.00
C GLN A 70 -2.21 -21.21 13.41
N GLY A 71 -0.89 -21.01 13.32
CA GLY A 71 0.11 -22.02 13.67
C GLY A 71 0.32 -23.12 12.63
N ARG A 72 -0.38 -23.08 11.48
CA ARG A 72 -0.11 -23.95 10.32
C ARG A 72 0.83 -23.25 9.36
N THR A 73 1.81 -23.99 8.83
CA THR A 73 2.74 -23.46 7.82
C THR A 73 2.10 -23.56 6.44
N LEU A 74 2.20 -22.49 5.66
CA LEU A 74 1.63 -22.40 4.32
C LEU A 74 2.72 -22.65 3.28
N GLY A 75 2.37 -23.33 2.19
CA GLY A 75 3.20 -23.46 0.99
C GLY A 75 3.23 -22.14 0.21
N VAL A 76 4.43 -21.61 -0.03
CA VAL A 76 4.64 -20.31 -0.67
C VAL A 76 5.72 -20.36 -1.75
N HIS A 77 5.57 -19.54 -2.78
CA HIS A 77 6.61 -19.28 -3.77
C HIS A 77 6.86 -17.80 -3.95
N ALA A 78 8.11 -17.43 -4.22
CA ALA A 78 8.49 -16.05 -4.53
C ALA A 78 8.12 -15.72 -5.98
N ILE A 79 7.44 -14.58 -6.19
CA ILE A 79 7.16 -14.04 -7.51
C ILE A 79 8.35 -13.17 -7.92
N THR A 80 9.18 -13.70 -8.82
CA THR A 80 10.39 -13.00 -9.28
C THR A 80 10.09 -11.95 -10.36
N SER A 81 9.18 -12.25 -11.28
CA SER A 81 8.82 -11.34 -12.38
C SER A 81 7.50 -10.65 -12.12
N ARG A 82 7.53 -9.31 -12.02
CA ARG A 82 6.30 -8.51 -12.08
C ARG A 82 5.73 -8.64 -13.50
N PRO A 83 4.45 -9.01 -13.68
CA PRO A 83 3.87 -9.03 -15.01
C PRO A 83 3.98 -7.64 -15.64
N VAL A 84 4.46 -7.61 -16.89
CA VAL A 84 4.58 -6.37 -17.65
C VAL A 84 3.17 -5.80 -17.79
N THR A 85 2.92 -4.67 -17.13
CA THR A 85 1.71 -3.91 -17.37
C THR A 85 1.78 -3.44 -18.81
N ILE A 86 1.03 -4.10 -19.69
CA ILE A 86 0.76 -3.57 -21.02
C ILE A 86 0.11 -2.22 -20.75
N ALA A 87 0.79 -1.13 -21.14
CA ALA A 87 0.31 0.21 -20.90
C ALA A 87 -1.13 0.29 -21.40
N ALA A 88 -2.08 0.40 -20.47
CA ALA A 88 -3.48 0.54 -20.83
C ALA A 88 -3.56 1.77 -21.72
N VAL A 89 -4.08 1.60 -22.93
CA VAL A 89 -4.32 2.71 -23.85
C VAL A 89 -5.20 3.68 -23.08
N THR A 90 -4.62 4.80 -22.67
CA THR A 90 -5.38 5.80 -21.91
C THR A 90 -6.43 6.31 -22.88
N PRO A 91 -7.74 6.20 -22.57
CA PRO A 91 -8.75 6.73 -23.46
C PRO A 91 -8.50 8.23 -23.59
N VAL A 92 -8.17 8.67 -24.79
CA VAL A 92 -8.04 10.10 -25.10
C VAL A 92 -9.45 10.66 -25.05
N HIS A 93 -9.82 11.26 -23.93
CA HIS A 93 -11.07 12.00 -23.84
C HIS A 93 -10.94 13.25 -24.71
N PRO A 94 -11.92 13.54 -25.58
CA PRO A 94 -11.91 14.79 -26.31
C PRO A 94 -11.90 15.97 -25.30
N PRO A 95 -11.16 17.05 -25.59
CA PRO A 95 -11.19 18.23 -24.73
C PRO A 95 -12.63 18.70 -24.56
N ARG A 96 -13.01 19.05 -23.33
CA ARG A 96 -14.35 19.59 -23.06
C ARG A 96 -14.51 20.87 -23.88
N CYS A 97 -15.52 20.92 -24.74
CA CYS A 97 -15.87 22.16 -25.44
C CYS A 97 -16.29 23.20 -24.39
N LEU A 98 -15.51 24.28 -24.27
CA LEU A 98 -15.88 25.43 -23.45
C LEU A 98 -17.05 26.14 -24.13
N VAL A 99 -18.24 26.05 -23.53
CA VAL A 99 -19.41 26.77 -24.02
C VAL A 99 -19.22 28.25 -23.70
N THR A 100 -19.06 29.07 -24.73
CA THR A 100 -19.03 30.53 -24.55
C THR A 100 -20.43 30.99 -24.15
N PRO A 101 -20.59 31.71 -23.03
CA PRO A 101 -21.89 32.23 -22.60
C PRO A 101 -22.47 33.16 -23.68
N ARG A 102 -23.80 33.21 -23.79
CA ARG A 102 -24.47 34.14 -24.70
C ARG A 102 -24.06 35.60 -24.39
N PRO A 103 -24.04 36.49 -25.40
CA PRO A 103 -23.65 37.89 -25.22
C PRO A 103 -24.44 38.63 -24.12
N ASP A 104 -25.70 38.23 -23.89
CA ASP A 104 -26.59 38.82 -22.89
C ASP A 104 -26.42 38.25 -21.46
N HIS A 105 -25.39 37.43 -21.22
CA HIS A 105 -25.16 36.90 -19.89
C HIS A 105 -24.74 38.03 -18.92
N PRO A 106 -25.31 38.11 -17.71
CA PRO A 106 -25.12 39.25 -16.79
C PRO A 106 -23.65 39.56 -16.46
N TRP A 107 -22.77 38.56 -16.44
CA TRP A 107 -21.33 38.74 -16.19
C TRP A 107 -20.51 39.37 -17.35
N ARG A 108 -21.08 39.48 -18.55
CA ARG A 108 -20.48 40.18 -19.70
C ARG A 108 -20.86 41.67 -19.73
N LYS A 109 -21.81 42.09 -18.88
CA LYS A 109 -22.21 43.48 -18.77
C LYS A 109 -21.05 44.26 -18.12
N ARG A 110 -20.56 45.27 -18.84
CA ARG A 110 -19.51 46.16 -18.35
C ARG A 110 -20.09 47.00 -17.21
N LEU A 111 -19.68 46.73 -15.97
CA LEU A 111 -20.16 47.45 -14.77
C LEU A 111 -19.47 48.81 -14.56
N LEU A 112 -18.53 49.18 -15.42
CA LEU A 112 -17.80 50.44 -15.31
C LEU A 112 -18.42 51.51 -16.23
N PRO A 113 -18.65 52.74 -15.73
CA PRO A 113 -19.15 53.84 -16.57
C PRO A 113 -18.11 54.24 -17.61
N THR A 114 -18.58 54.57 -18.82
CA THR A 114 -17.75 55.05 -19.91
C THR A 114 -17.12 56.38 -19.50
N ARG A 115 -15.80 56.53 -19.74
CA ARG A 115 -15.12 57.81 -19.54
C ARG A 115 -15.47 58.72 -20.71
N ASP A 116 -16.25 59.76 -20.46
CA ASP A 116 -16.51 60.81 -21.44
C ASP A 116 -15.20 61.55 -21.72
N THR A 117 -14.79 61.56 -22.98
CA THR A 117 -13.59 62.29 -23.41
C THR A 117 -14.03 63.74 -23.65
N HIS A 118 -13.76 64.65 -22.70
CA HIS A 118 -14.00 66.07 -22.92
C HIS A 118 -13.01 66.59 -23.99
N ALA A 119 -13.52 66.96 -25.15
CA ALA A 119 -12.73 67.60 -26.21
C ALA A 119 -12.29 68.99 -25.71
N ALA A 120 -10.99 69.22 -25.67
CA ALA A 120 -10.40 70.52 -25.39
C ALA A 120 -10.82 71.52 -26.48
N ALA A 121 -11.52 72.57 -26.08
CA ALA A 121 -11.85 73.71 -26.93
C ALA A 121 -10.56 74.45 -27.32
N ALA A 122 -10.35 74.64 -28.62
CA ALA A 122 -9.40 75.61 -29.14
C ALA A 122 -10.19 76.87 -29.49
N GLU A 123 -10.06 77.91 -28.67
CA GLU A 123 -10.56 79.27 -28.94
C GLU A 123 -9.59 79.99 -29.89
N THR A 124 -10.15 80.83 -30.78
CA THR A 124 -9.45 81.73 -31.71
C THR A 124 -9.48 83.15 -31.16
#